data_AF-V9IBP8-F1
#
_entry.id   AF-V9IBP8-F1
#
_cell.length_a   1.000
_cell.length_b   1.000
_cell.length_c   1.000
_cell.angle_alpha   90.00
_cell.angle_beta   90.00
_cell.angle_gamma   90.00
#
_symmetry.space_group_name_H-M   'P 1'
#
loop_
_entity.id
_entity.type
_entity.pdbx_description
1 polymer ?
#
loop_
_entity_poly.entity_id
_entity_poly.type
_entity_poly.pdbx_seq_one_letter_code
_entity_poly.pdbx_strand_id
1 'polypeptide(L)'
;MEYAITWVILMVLYIPFFHSLLLGIGVDNMFVIMQSLVNLPETDQSAAIPIRIAKAIQQAGMSITVTSFTNIIAFAFGITTVMPTLRSFYAFATLGILFLYIYEIIFFVSCLVYDEKRLEARKDGCFCRPKLNWKPNECSQRNTQQIIFENYIGPGITKTTTKVIILLITATCLCVNTWAVFQLEQNFDPLWYLNQDSYPIQFNDKLKQYFPKYGKRVGIYMTGVDYYEDRKSLFELVEVLKHNKFINNNTLDPWFIAYEKWLNATNKGDIDSSEEYYNILTEFLLLTKEGQAYIKDINFDKLPAGEYNITTSQIPIQHVMINTTSEQIQAMQLIRESIQAINFSHGHDYIAIFSPDYVSWTANKVKILIFFSLFFFN
;
A
#
# COMPACT_ATOMS: atom_id res chain seq x y z
N MET A 1 6.15 -5.24 22.47
CA MET A 1 4.86 -5.96 22.35
C MET A 1 4.10 -5.56 21.09
N GLU A 2 4.00 -4.27 20.75
CA GLU A 2 3.32 -3.82 19.53
C GLU A 2 3.83 -4.50 18.24
N TYR A 3 5.15 -4.55 18.02
CA TYR A 3 5.69 -5.24 16.84
C TYR A 3 5.25 -6.70 16.75
N ALA A 4 5.24 -7.44 17.87
CA ALA A 4 4.84 -8.85 17.87
C ALA A 4 3.35 -9.03 17.54
N ILE A 5 2.49 -8.13 18.02
CA ILE A 5 1.05 -8.15 17.73
C ILE A 5 0.80 -7.80 16.26
N THR A 6 1.48 -6.78 15.73
CA THR A 6 1.40 -6.42 14.31
C THR A 6 1.89 -7.56 13.42
N TRP A 7 2.97 -8.24 13.81
CA TRP A 7 3.49 -9.43 13.11
C TRP A 7 2.52 -10.60 13.11
N VAL A 8 1.86 -10.89 14.24
CA VAL A 8 0.87 -11.98 14.35
C VAL A 8 -0.37 -11.68 13.52
N ILE A 9 -0.89 -10.44 13.57
CA ILE A 9 -2.05 -10.02 12.78
C ILE A 9 -1.73 -10.07 11.28
N LEU A 10 -0.54 -9.63 10.88
CA LEU A 10 -0.03 -9.76 9.51
C LEU A 10 0.08 -11.21 9.07
N MET A 11 0.58 -12.10 9.94
CA MET A 11 0.65 -13.53 9.62
C MET A 11 -0.75 -14.09 9.37
N VAL A 12 -1.69 -13.91 10.30
CA VAL A 12 -3.01 -14.54 10.22
C VAL A 12 -3.84 -14.03 9.03
N LEU A 13 -3.76 -12.75 8.69
CA LEU A 13 -4.50 -12.18 7.56
C LEU A 13 -3.89 -12.51 6.20
N TYR A 14 -2.56 -12.61 6.10
CA TYR A 14 -1.88 -12.80 4.81
C TYR A 14 -1.55 -14.27 4.51
N ILE A 15 -1.48 -15.16 5.50
CA ILE A 15 -1.25 -16.61 5.29
C ILE A 15 -2.24 -17.22 4.28
N PRO A 16 -3.57 -16.95 4.32
CA PRO A 16 -4.50 -17.56 3.38
C PRO A 16 -4.24 -17.13 1.94
N PHE A 17 -4.05 -15.82 1.71
CA PHE A 17 -3.74 -15.28 0.38
C PHE A 17 -2.38 -15.75 -0.13
N PHE A 18 -1.38 -15.75 0.74
CA PHE A 18 -0.05 -16.26 0.45
C PHE A 18 -0.07 -17.75 0.09
N HIS A 19 -0.80 -18.55 0.86
CA HIS A 19 -0.95 -19.98 0.61
C HIS A 19 -1.62 -20.25 -0.73
N SER A 20 -2.73 -19.58 -1.03
CA SER A 20 -3.42 -19.74 -2.32
C SER A 20 -2.54 -19.34 -3.51
N LEU A 21 -1.75 -18.27 -3.37
CA LEU A 21 -0.83 -17.83 -4.41
C LEU A 21 0.27 -18.86 -4.67
N LEU A 22 0.95 -19.34 -3.63
CA LEU A 22 1.99 -20.36 -3.76
C LEU A 22 1.41 -21.68 -4.28
N LEU A 23 0.25 -22.10 -3.78
CA LEU A 23 -0.42 -23.32 -4.23
C LEU A 23 -0.76 -23.23 -5.71
N GLY A 24 -1.29 -22.10 -6.19
CA GLY A 24 -1.58 -21.90 -7.61
C GLY A 24 -0.33 -22.04 -8.48
N ILE A 25 0.77 -21.38 -8.11
CA ILE A 25 2.04 -21.44 -8.86
C ILE A 25 2.60 -22.87 -8.86
N GLY A 26 2.63 -23.54 -7.71
CA GLY A 26 3.20 -24.88 -7.61
C GLY A 26 2.39 -25.95 -8.34
N VAL A 27 1.06 -25.90 -8.22
CA VAL A 27 0.17 -26.88 -8.84
C VAL A 27 0.20 -26.79 -10.37
N ASP A 28 0.30 -25.58 -10.92
CA ASP A 28 0.44 -25.37 -12.38
C ASP A 28 1.65 -26.13 -12.94
N ASN A 29 2.82 -25.95 -12.33
CA ASN A 29 4.02 -26.63 -12.80
C ASN A 29 3.95 -28.16 -12.64
N MET A 30 3.35 -28.65 -11.54
CA MET A 30 3.13 -30.10 -11.34
C MET A 30 2.27 -30.71 -12.45
N PHE A 31 1.22 -29.99 -12.90
CA PHE A 31 0.40 -30.44 -14.03
C PHE A 31 1.19 -30.47 -15.33
N VAL A 32 2.06 -29.49 -15.59
CA VAL A 32 2.91 -29.47 -16.78
C VAL A 32 3.86 -30.68 -16.80
N ILE A 33 4.48 -31.04 -15.67
CA ILE A 33 5.34 -32.24 -15.56
C ILE A 33 4.54 -33.53 -15.82
N MET A 34 3.36 -33.66 -15.20
CA MET A 34 2.52 -34.85 -15.38
C MET A 34 2.05 -34.97 -16.84
N GLN A 35 1.66 -33.86 -17.45
CA GLN A 35 1.21 -33.85 -18.83
C GLN A 35 2.35 -34.18 -19.81
N SER A 36 3.58 -33.71 -19.55
CA SER A 36 4.73 -34.07 -20.39
C SER A 36 5.07 -35.56 -20.30
N LEU A 37 4.94 -36.16 -19.11
CA LEU A 37 5.14 -37.59 -18.91
C LEU A 37 4.11 -38.44 -19.66
N VAL A 38 2.82 -38.07 -19.57
CA VAL A 38 1.72 -38.78 -20.25
C VAL A 38 1.82 -38.65 -21.77
N ASN A 39 2.29 -37.50 -22.27
CA ASN A 39 2.40 -37.21 -23.70
C ASN A 39 3.71 -37.71 -24.34
N LEU A 40 4.57 -38.44 -23.61
CA LEU A 40 5.76 -39.04 -24.21
C LEU A 40 5.39 -40.01 -25.35
N PRO A 41 6.20 -40.10 -26.42
CA PRO A 41 5.95 -41.04 -27.50
C PRO A 41 6.05 -42.50 -27.01
N GLU A 42 5.31 -43.42 -27.64
CA GLU A 42 5.21 -44.83 -27.22
C GLU A 42 6.57 -45.54 -27.11
N THR A 43 7.53 -45.17 -27.95
CA THR A 43 8.92 -45.67 -27.91
C THR A 43 9.61 -45.33 -26.60
N ASP A 44 9.33 -44.15 -26.06
CA ASP A 44 9.93 -43.63 -24.84
C ASP A 44 9.16 -44.08 -23.60
N GLN A 45 7.84 -44.32 -23.72
CA GLN A 45 7.04 -44.91 -22.65
C GLN A 45 7.47 -46.33 -22.29
N SER A 46 8.10 -47.06 -23.21
CA SER A 46 8.60 -48.42 -22.98
C SER A 46 9.99 -48.45 -22.33
N ALA A 47 10.64 -47.30 -22.13
CA ALA A 47 11.96 -47.22 -21.48
C ALA A 47 11.86 -47.41 -19.96
N ALA A 48 13.00 -47.65 -19.30
CA ALA A 48 13.03 -47.74 -17.84
C ALA A 48 12.50 -46.44 -17.18
N ILE A 49 11.80 -46.56 -16.04
CA ILE A 49 11.20 -45.43 -15.31
C ILE A 49 12.12 -44.20 -15.17
N PRO A 50 13.41 -44.34 -14.76
CA PRO A 50 14.28 -43.18 -14.62
C PRO A 50 14.51 -42.43 -15.95
N ILE A 51 14.56 -43.16 -17.06
CA ILE A 51 14.76 -42.61 -18.41
C ILE A 51 13.48 -41.89 -18.87
N ARG A 52 12.31 -42.47 -18.62
CA ARG A 52 11.00 -41.85 -18.93
C ARG A 52 10.87 -40.49 -18.24
N ILE A 53 11.12 -40.46 -16.93
CA ILE A 53 11.01 -39.25 -16.13
C ILE A 53 12.06 -38.21 -16.52
N ALA A 54 13.29 -38.64 -16.81
CA ALA A 54 14.32 -37.75 -17.32
C ALA A 54 13.92 -37.07 -18.64
N LYS A 55 13.30 -37.82 -19.57
CA LYS A 55 12.80 -37.27 -20.85
C LYS A 55 11.62 -36.32 -20.65
N ALA A 56 10.68 -36.64 -19.75
CA ALA A 56 9.56 -35.77 -19.41
C ALA A 56 10.03 -34.43 -18.81
N ILE A 57 11.01 -34.49 -17.89
CA ILE A 57 11.64 -33.30 -17.29
C ILE A 57 12.49 -32.55 -18.31
N GLN A 58 13.15 -33.24 -19.25
CA GLN A 58 13.89 -32.57 -20.31
C GLN A 58 12.96 -31.70 -21.19
N GLN A 59 11.72 -32.14 -21.42
CA GLN A 59 10.74 -31.38 -22.21
C GLN A 59 10.06 -30.26 -21.39
N ALA A 60 9.63 -30.53 -20.17
CA ALA A 60 8.88 -29.57 -19.34
C ALA A 60 9.77 -28.66 -18.47
N GLY A 61 10.92 -29.18 -18.03
CA GLY A 61 11.76 -28.57 -17.01
C GLY A 61 12.29 -27.19 -17.40
N MET A 62 12.68 -27.00 -18.66
CA MET A 62 13.14 -25.68 -19.14
C MET A 62 12.05 -24.60 -19.05
N SER A 63 10.78 -24.95 -19.32
CA SER A 63 9.68 -23.99 -19.18
C SER A 63 9.45 -23.65 -17.71
N ILE A 64 9.50 -24.65 -16.83
CA ILE A 64 9.28 -24.49 -15.39
C ILE A 64 10.40 -23.66 -14.76
N THR A 65 11.66 -23.93 -15.11
CA THR A 65 12.81 -23.17 -14.58
C THR A 65 12.70 -21.70 -14.97
N VAL A 66 12.34 -21.40 -16.22
CA VAL A 66 12.14 -20.03 -16.69
C VAL A 66 11.00 -19.35 -15.93
N THR A 67 9.83 -19.97 -15.83
CA THR A 67 8.68 -19.40 -15.12
C THR A 67 9.00 -19.14 -13.65
N SER A 68 9.58 -20.11 -12.94
CA SER A 68 9.97 -19.96 -11.54
C SER A 68 11.03 -18.88 -11.35
N PHE A 69 12.03 -18.80 -12.23
CA PHE A 69 13.06 -17.77 -12.18
C PHE A 69 12.48 -16.37 -12.42
N THR A 70 11.62 -16.21 -13.42
CA THR A 70 10.95 -14.92 -13.68
C THR A 70 10.05 -14.50 -12.52
N ASN A 71 9.35 -15.45 -11.88
CA ASN A 71 8.55 -15.18 -10.69
C ASN A 71 9.44 -14.73 -9.51
N ILE A 72 10.55 -15.42 -9.23
CA ILE A 72 11.48 -15.03 -8.16
C ILE A 72 11.97 -13.59 -8.38
N ILE A 73 12.38 -13.24 -9.60
CA ILE A 73 12.84 -11.88 -9.92
C ILE A 73 11.71 -10.85 -9.74
N ALA A 74 10.52 -11.12 -10.29
CA ALA A 74 9.38 -10.21 -10.20
C ALA A 74 9.00 -9.90 -8.74
N PHE A 75 8.92 -10.93 -7.89
CA PHE A 75 8.63 -10.76 -6.47
C PHE A 75 9.81 -10.15 -5.71
N ALA A 76 11.06 -10.43 -6.10
CA ALA A 76 12.24 -9.80 -5.49
C ALA A 76 12.27 -8.29 -5.73
N PHE A 77 11.89 -7.82 -6.92
CA PHE A 77 11.75 -6.38 -7.18
C PHE A 77 10.70 -5.73 -6.27
N GLY A 78 9.63 -6.44 -5.91
CA GLY A 78 8.62 -5.95 -4.97
C GLY A 78 9.17 -5.60 -3.57
N ILE A 79 10.30 -6.18 -3.16
CA ILE A 79 10.98 -5.89 -1.88
C ILE A 79 11.47 -4.43 -1.82
N THR A 80 11.70 -3.77 -2.97
CA THR A 80 12.13 -2.37 -3.03
C THR A 80 11.05 -1.36 -2.63
N THR A 81 9.81 -1.81 -2.44
CA THR A 81 8.68 -0.96 -2.08
C THR A 81 8.88 -0.25 -0.74
N VAL A 82 8.49 1.03 -0.66
CA VAL A 82 8.61 1.89 0.53
C VAL A 82 7.70 1.47 1.71
N MET A 83 6.63 0.72 1.44
CA MET A 83 5.67 0.26 2.44
C MET A 83 6.19 -0.99 3.16
N PRO A 84 6.51 -0.92 4.47
CA PRO A 84 7.15 -2.04 5.20
C PRO A 84 6.35 -3.34 5.15
N THR A 85 5.02 -3.23 5.26
CA THR A 85 4.10 -4.38 5.20
C THR A 85 4.20 -5.14 3.88
N LEU A 86 4.20 -4.42 2.76
CA LEU A 86 4.33 -5.03 1.43
C LEU A 86 5.73 -5.60 1.21
N ARG A 87 6.76 -4.90 1.68
CA ARG A 87 8.15 -5.36 1.60
C ARG A 87 8.34 -6.73 2.26
N SER A 88 7.78 -6.92 3.46
CA SER A 88 7.82 -8.23 4.13
C SER A 88 7.07 -9.30 3.34
N PHE A 89 5.88 -9.00 2.81
CA PHE A 89 5.12 -9.93 1.97
C PHE A 89 5.93 -10.39 0.73
N TYR A 90 6.51 -9.45 -0.02
CA TYR A 90 7.34 -9.77 -1.19
C TYR A 90 8.58 -10.59 -0.83
N ALA A 91 9.21 -10.33 0.33
CA ALA A 91 10.35 -11.11 0.79
C ALA A 91 9.97 -12.58 1.09
N PHE A 92 8.86 -12.80 1.81
CA PHE A 92 8.36 -14.16 2.06
C PHE A 92 7.89 -14.85 0.79
N ALA A 93 7.27 -14.15 -0.15
CA ALA A 93 6.84 -14.71 -1.44
C ALA A 93 8.04 -15.15 -2.29
N THR A 94 9.07 -14.31 -2.36
CA THR A 94 10.31 -14.65 -3.08
C THR A 94 10.95 -15.93 -2.53
N LEU A 95 11.10 -16.02 -1.19
CA LEU A 95 11.61 -17.23 -0.55
C LEU A 95 10.68 -18.44 -0.74
N GLY A 96 9.37 -18.22 -0.63
CA GLY A 96 8.36 -19.25 -0.80
C GLY A 96 8.40 -19.87 -2.20
N ILE A 97 8.48 -19.05 -3.25
CA ILE A 97 8.58 -19.49 -4.64
C ILE A 97 9.90 -20.22 -4.89
N LEU A 98 11.00 -19.76 -4.30
CA LEU A 98 12.30 -20.43 -4.38
C LEU A 98 12.25 -21.83 -3.77
N PHE A 99 11.69 -21.98 -2.56
CA PHE A 99 11.50 -23.30 -1.95
C PHE A 99 10.53 -24.17 -2.73
N LEU A 100 9.46 -23.57 -3.29
CA LEU A 100 8.51 -24.28 -4.14
C LEU A 100 9.22 -24.93 -5.32
N TYR A 101 10.04 -24.16 -6.04
CA TYR A 101 10.81 -24.67 -7.16
C TYR A 101 11.79 -25.79 -6.77
N ILE A 102 12.49 -25.65 -5.65
CA ILE A 102 13.40 -26.70 -5.13
C ILE A 102 12.62 -27.97 -4.79
N TYR A 103 11.49 -27.85 -4.08
CA TYR A 103 10.66 -29.00 -3.73
C TYR A 103 10.01 -29.64 -4.94
N GLU A 104 9.66 -28.86 -5.95
CA GLU A 104 9.10 -29.38 -7.18
C GLU A 104 10.11 -30.28 -7.92
N ILE A 105 11.33 -29.81 -8.12
CA ILE A 105 12.37 -30.59 -8.83
C ILE A 105 12.86 -31.78 -8.00
N ILE A 106 13.00 -31.64 -6.68
CA ILE A 106 13.57 -32.71 -5.85
C ILE A 106 12.47 -33.64 -5.34
N PHE A 107 11.53 -33.10 -4.58
CA PHE A 107 10.56 -33.88 -3.83
C PHE A 107 9.44 -34.40 -4.73
N PHE A 108 8.81 -33.53 -5.51
CA PHE A 108 7.69 -33.94 -6.37
C PHE A 108 8.13 -34.93 -7.47
N VAL A 109 9.25 -34.66 -8.15
CA VAL A 109 9.82 -35.63 -9.12
C VAL A 109 10.14 -36.96 -8.45
N SER A 110 10.69 -36.97 -7.24
CA SER A 110 10.94 -38.22 -6.51
C SER A 110 9.65 -38.97 -6.20
N CYS A 111 8.61 -38.28 -5.74
CA CYS A 111 7.28 -38.86 -5.53
C CYS A 111 6.72 -39.45 -6.83
N LEU A 112 6.90 -38.76 -7.95
CA LEU A 112 6.47 -39.20 -9.28
C LEU A 112 7.20 -40.48 -9.72
N VAL A 113 8.51 -40.61 -9.44
CA VAL A 113 9.25 -41.88 -9.64
C VAL A 113 8.63 -43.03 -8.83
N TYR A 114 8.27 -42.78 -7.57
CA TYR A 114 7.61 -43.78 -6.74
C TYR A 114 6.20 -44.13 -7.23
N ASP A 115 5.47 -43.13 -7.73
CA ASP A 115 4.14 -43.32 -8.32
C ASP A 115 4.21 -44.20 -9.57
N GLU A 116 5.14 -43.93 -10.48
CA GLU A 116 5.38 -44.76 -11.67
C GLU A 116 5.79 -46.20 -11.32
N LYS A 117 6.65 -46.39 -10.31
CA LYS A 117 6.98 -47.73 -9.79
C LYS A 117 5.75 -48.46 -9.25
N ARG A 118 4.84 -47.74 -8.60
CA ARG A 118 3.57 -48.29 -8.10
C ARG A 118 2.66 -48.70 -9.26
N LEU A 119 2.58 -47.88 -10.31
CA LEU A 119 1.79 -48.14 -11.51
C LEU A 119 2.30 -49.36 -12.28
N GLU A 120 3.61 -49.51 -12.48
CA GLU A 120 4.20 -50.72 -13.10
C GLU A 120 3.92 -51.99 -12.28
N ALA A 121 3.98 -51.89 -10.95
CA ALA A 121 3.61 -52.97 -10.04
C ALA A 121 2.10 -53.23 -9.96
N ARG A 122 1.29 -52.49 -10.74
CA ARG A 122 -0.18 -52.54 -10.78
C ARG A 122 -0.83 -52.42 -9.40
N LYS A 123 -0.32 -51.58 -8.50
CA LYS A 123 -0.91 -51.40 -7.17
C LYS A 123 -1.87 -50.20 -7.17
N ASP A 124 -3.14 -50.44 -6.84
CA ASP A 124 -4.15 -49.40 -6.67
C ASP A 124 -3.96 -48.71 -5.30
N GLY A 125 -3.00 -47.78 -5.20
CA GLY A 125 -2.72 -47.03 -3.98
C GLY A 125 -1.84 -47.76 -2.95
N CYS A 126 -1.74 -47.20 -1.73
CA CYS A 126 -0.82 -47.70 -0.70
C CYS A 126 -1.36 -48.94 0.04
N PHE A 127 -2.67 -49.16 0.05
CA PHE A 127 -3.33 -50.20 0.87
C PHE A 127 -4.25 -51.17 0.10
N CYS A 128 -4.60 -50.91 -1.16
CA CYS A 128 -5.50 -51.80 -1.92
C CYS A 128 -4.71 -52.69 -2.88
N ARG A 129 -5.08 -53.98 -2.94
CA ARG A 129 -4.56 -54.91 -3.95
C ARG A 129 -5.39 -54.75 -5.23
N PRO A 130 -4.76 -54.72 -6.42
CA PRO A 130 -5.49 -54.64 -7.68
C PRO A 130 -6.46 -55.80 -7.84
N LYS A 131 -7.61 -55.53 -8.46
CA LYS A 131 -8.51 -56.60 -8.92
C LYS A 131 -7.81 -57.43 -9.98
N LEU A 132 -7.70 -58.75 -9.77
CA LEU A 132 -7.28 -59.69 -10.80
C LEU A 132 -8.25 -59.53 -12.00
N ASN A 133 -7.72 -59.23 -13.18
CA ASN A 133 -8.44 -59.06 -14.46
C ASN A 133 -9.19 -57.72 -14.68
N TRP A 134 -8.82 -56.64 -13.99
CA TRP A 134 -9.35 -55.31 -14.35
C TRP A 134 -8.73 -54.80 -15.66
N LYS A 135 -9.56 -54.49 -16.64
CA LYS A 135 -9.17 -53.74 -17.85
C LYS A 135 -9.73 -52.32 -17.74
N PRO A 136 -8.93 -51.27 -17.99
CA PRO A 136 -9.43 -49.90 -18.00
C PRO A 136 -10.50 -49.73 -19.08
N ASN A 137 -11.57 -49.02 -18.76
CA ASN A 137 -12.63 -48.72 -19.73
C ASN A 137 -12.12 -47.75 -20.80
N GLU A 138 -12.33 -48.05 -22.08
CA GLU A 138 -11.84 -47.23 -23.21
C GLU A 138 -12.35 -45.79 -23.16
N CYS A 139 -13.56 -45.58 -22.64
CA CYS A 139 -14.13 -44.23 -22.48
C CYS A 139 -13.39 -43.39 -21.44
N SER A 140 -12.79 -44.01 -20.42
CA SER A 140 -12.03 -43.32 -19.36
C SER A 140 -10.62 -42.95 -19.81
N GLN A 141 -10.06 -43.66 -20.78
CA GLN A 141 -8.72 -43.41 -21.33
C GLN A 141 -8.72 -42.29 -22.39
N ARG A 142 -9.89 -41.80 -22.82
CA ARG A 142 -9.97 -40.70 -23.78
C ARG A 142 -9.71 -39.37 -23.09
N ASN A 143 -8.64 -38.70 -23.49
CA ASN A 143 -8.37 -37.32 -23.09
C ASN A 143 -9.32 -36.37 -23.84
N THR A 144 -10.51 -36.13 -23.26
CA THR A 144 -11.56 -35.29 -23.86
C THR A 144 -11.06 -33.88 -24.17
N GLN A 145 -10.17 -33.32 -23.33
CA GLN A 145 -9.59 -32.00 -23.54
C GLN A 145 -8.74 -31.95 -24.82
N GLN A 146 -7.87 -32.95 -25.01
CA GLN A 146 -7.03 -33.05 -26.21
C GLN A 146 -7.89 -33.22 -27.47
N ILE A 147 -8.93 -34.06 -27.42
CA ILE A 147 -9.86 -34.30 -28.54
C ILE A 147 -10.58 -33.01 -28.95
N ILE A 148 -11.04 -32.22 -27.99
CA ILE A 148 -11.70 -30.92 -28.26
C ILE A 148 -10.69 -29.94 -28.88
N PHE A 149 -9.47 -29.90 -28.35
CA PHE A 149 -8.42 -29.03 -28.88
C PHE A 149 -8.04 -29.38 -30.32
N GLU A 150 -7.84 -30.65 -30.61
CA GLU A 150 -7.39 -31.13 -31.92
C GLU A 150 -8.49 -31.03 -32.98
N ASN A 151 -9.74 -31.34 -32.64
CA ASN A 151 -10.83 -31.40 -33.63
C ASN A 151 -11.59 -30.09 -33.80
N TYR A 152 -11.69 -29.27 -32.75
CA TYR A 152 -12.53 -28.07 -32.79
C TYR A 152 -11.71 -26.77 -32.68
N ILE A 153 -10.91 -26.64 -31.62
CA ILE A 153 -10.22 -25.37 -31.31
C ILE A 153 -9.06 -25.12 -32.29
N GLY A 154 -8.19 -26.10 -32.51
CA GLY A 154 -7.02 -26.00 -33.38
C GLY A 154 -7.37 -25.63 -34.82
N PRO A 155 -8.27 -26.38 -35.49
CA PRO A 155 -8.73 -26.05 -36.84
C PRO A 155 -9.50 -24.72 -36.91
N GLY A 156 -10.18 -24.33 -35.82
CA GLY A 156 -10.87 -23.05 -35.71
C GLY A 156 -9.93 -21.85 -35.68
N ILE A 157 -8.90 -21.90 -34.82
CA ILE A 157 -7.92 -20.81 -34.61
C ILE A 157 -6.93 -20.70 -35.77
N THR A 158 -6.59 -21.80 -36.44
CA THR A 158 -5.60 -21.79 -37.52
C THR A 158 -6.09 -21.08 -38.79
N LYS A 159 -7.42 -20.95 -38.99
CA LYS A 159 -8.04 -20.21 -40.11
C LYS A 159 -7.61 -18.74 -40.10
N THR A 160 -7.21 -18.22 -41.25
CA THR A 160 -6.73 -16.84 -41.42
C THR A 160 -7.76 -15.80 -40.96
N THR A 161 -9.04 -16.00 -41.28
CA THR A 161 -10.13 -15.10 -40.84
C THR A 161 -10.21 -15.03 -39.31
N THR A 162 -10.16 -16.18 -38.63
CA THR A 162 -10.19 -16.25 -37.16
C THR A 162 -8.97 -15.56 -36.56
N LYS A 163 -7.77 -15.75 -37.12
CA LYS A 163 -6.55 -15.07 -36.67
C LYS A 163 -6.67 -13.55 -36.76
N VAL A 164 -7.16 -13.04 -37.89
CA VAL A 164 -7.36 -11.60 -38.09
C VAL A 164 -8.36 -11.05 -37.07
N ILE A 165 -9.46 -11.75 -36.82
CA ILE A 165 -10.45 -11.36 -35.80
C ILE A 165 -9.82 -11.33 -34.40
N ILE A 166 -9.08 -12.38 -34.02
CA ILE A 166 -8.40 -12.45 -32.71
C ILE A 166 -7.43 -11.28 -32.57
N LEU A 167 -6.60 -11.02 -33.58
CA LEU A 167 -5.64 -9.90 -33.54
C LEU A 167 -6.34 -8.54 -33.42
N LEU A 168 -7.45 -8.33 -34.14
CA LEU A 168 -8.23 -7.09 -34.06
C LEU A 168 -8.84 -6.90 -32.67
N ILE A 169 -9.42 -7.95 -32.10
CA ILE A 169 -9.99 -7.93 -30.73
C ILE A 169 -8.89 -7.63 -29.71
N THR A 170 -7.76 -8.32 -29.79
CA THR A 170 -6.62 -8.09 -28.87
C THR A 170 -6.06 -6.69 -29.01
N ALA A 171 -5.91 -6.16 -30.24
CA ALA A 171 -5.46 -4.79 -30.47
C ALA A 171 -6.44 -3.76 -29.89
N THR A 172 -7.75 -3.97 -30.10
CA THR A 172 -8.78 -3.11 -29.53
C THR A 172 -8.75 -3.13 -28.00
N CYS A 173 -8.65 -4.32 -27.41
CA CYS A 173 -8.53 -4.51 -25.97
C CYS A 173 -7.27 -3.80 -25.43
N LEU A 174 -6.14 -3.92 -26.13
CA LEU A 174 -4.90 -3.23 -25.76
C LEU A 174 -5.08 -1.71 -25.79
N CYS A 175 -5.67 -1.15 -26.85
CA CYS A 175 -5.94 0.30 -26.94
C CYS A 175 -6.85 0.78 -25.81
N VAL A 176 -7.91 0.04 -25.49
CA VAL A 176 -8.83 0.39 -24.40
C VAL A 176 -8.13 0.32 -23.04
N ASN A 177 -7.34 -0.73 -22.78
CA ASN A 177 -6.58 -0.84 -21.53
C ASN A 177 -5.53 0.27 -21.40
N THR A 178 -4.80 0.59 -22.46
CA THR A 178 -3.85 1.71 -22.46
C THR A 178 -4.55 3.03 -22.18
N TRP A 179 -5.71 3.30 -22.80
CA TRP A 179 -6.51 4.49 -22.52
C TRP A 179 -7.02 4.52 -21.06
N ALA A 180 -7.47 3.38 -20.53
CA ALA A 180 -7.95 3.26 -19.15
C ALA A 180 -6.83 3.49 -18.11
N VAL A 181 -5.59 3.07 -18.40
CA VAL A 181 -4.44 3.32 -17.52
C VAL A 181 -4.21 4.83 -17.33
N PHE A 182 -4.43 5.66 -18.36
CA PHE A 182 -4.31 7.12 -18.24
C PHE A 182 -5.44 7.77 -17.42
N GLN A 183 -6.56 7.08 -17.24
CA GLN A 183 -7.71 7.55 -16.45
C GLN A 183 -7.66 7.07 -14.99
N LEU A 184 -6.66 6.26 -14.61
CA LEU A 184 -6.61 5.64 -13.29
C LEU A 184 -6.26 6.67 -12.20
N GLU A 185 -7.27 7.09 -11.44
CA GLU A 185 -7.06 7.93 -10.26
C GLU A 185 -6.49 7.11 -9.09
N GLN A 186 -5.45 7.63 -8.45
CA GLN A 186 -4.84 7.01 -7.29
C GLN A 186 -5.40 7.59 -5.99
N ASN A 187 -6.37 6.89 -5.43
CA ASN A 187 -6.98 7.26 -4.15
C ASN A 187 -6.74 6.15 -3.13
N PHE A 188 -6.15 6.49 -1.99
CA PHE A 188 -6.02 5.61 -0.83
C PHE A 188 -6.89 6.16 0.29
N ASP A 189 -7.96 5.43 0.61
CA ASP A 189 -8.77 5.65 1.80
C ASP A 189 -8.59 4.46 2.76
N PRO A 190 -8.05 4.68 3.97
CA PRO A 190 -7.93 3.63 5.00
C PRO A 190 -9.25 2.94 5.33
N LEU A 191 -10.39 3.62 5.16
CA LEU A 191 -11.71 3.06 5.45
C LEU A 191 -12.07 1.88 4.54
N TRP A 192 -11.50 1.78 3.34
CA TRP A 192 -11.75 0.67 2.43
C TRP A 192 -11.18 -0.67 2.92
N TYR A 193 -10.24 -0.64 3.86
CA TYR A 193 -9.69 -1.86 4.47
C TYR A 193 -10.56 -2.38 5.62
N LEU A 194 -11.53 -1.59 6.07
CA LEU A 194 -12.48 -2.00 7.10
C LEU A 194 -13.64 -2.77 6.45
N ASN A 195 -14.25 -3.67 7.23
CA ASN A 195 -15.46 -4.36 6.80
C ASN A 195 -16.58 -3.34 6.55
N GLN A 196 -17.25 -3.41 5.39
CA GLN A 196 -18.30 -2.48 4.96
C GLN A 196 -19.45 -2.36 5.98
N ASP A 197 -19.76 -3.46 6.69
CA ASP A 197 -20.81 -3.48 7.71
C ASP A 197 -20.35 -2.97 9.09
N SER A 198 -19.08 -2.57 9.23
CA SER A 198 -18.52 -2.16 10.51
C SER A 198 -19.03 -0.80 10.98
N TYR A 199 -19.18 -0.65 12.31
CA TYR A 199 -19.60 0.61 12.93
C TYR A 199 -18.79 1.84 12.48
N PRO A 200 -17.44 1.80 12.34
CA PRO A 200 -16.68 2.98 11.91
C PRO A 200 -17.07 3.51 10.54
N ILE A 201 -17.39 2.63 9.57
CA ILE A 201 -17.85 3.05 8.24
C ILE A 201 -19.22 3.70 8.35
N GLN A 202 -20.18 3.03 9.01
CA GLN A 202 -21.52 3.56 9.21
C GLN A 202 -21.49 4.94 9.92
N PHE A 203 -20.65 5.06 10.95
CA PHE A 203 -20.45 6.32 11.67
C PHE A 203 -19.87 7.41 10.75
N ASN A 204 -18.82 7.10 10.00
CA ASN A 204 -18.19 8.05 9.09
C ASN A 204 -19.13 8.49 7.97
N ASP A 205 -19.97 7.60 7.44
CA ASP A 205 -20.95 7.93 6.41
C ASP A 205 -22.04 8.85 6.96
N LYS A 206 -22.53 8.58 8.18
CA LYS A 206 -23.46 9.50 8.87
C LYS A 206 -22.81 10.83 9.21
N LEU A 207 -21.53 10.84 9.58
CA LEU A 207 -20.78 12.07 9.84
C LEU A 207 -20.63 12.92 8.58
N LYS A 208 -20.31 12.30 7.43
CA LYS A 208 -20.31 12.97 6.12
C LYS A 208 -21.70 13.51 5.74
N GLN A 209 -22.76 12.74 6.03
CA GLN A 209 -24.14 13.13 5.73
C GLN A 209 -24.62 14.34 6.56
N TYR A 210 -24.38 14.33 7.87
CA TYR A 210 -24.92 15.35 8.79
C TYR A 210 -23.97 16.53 9.05
N PHE A 211 -22.66 16.34 8.91
CA PHE A 211 -21.65 17.37 9.18
C PHE A 211 -20.72 17.64 7.98
N PRO A 212 -21.24 17.97 6.78
CA PRO A 212 -20.43 18.18 5.58
C PRO A 212 -19.64 19.50 5.57
N LYS A 213 -19.92 20.42 6.50
CA LYS A 213 -19.47 21.83 6.42
C LYS A 213 -17.98 22.04 6.67
N TYR A 214 -17.31 21.12 7.36
CA TYR A 214 -15.93 21.33 7.76
C TYR A 214 -15.02 20.22 7.27
N GLY A 215 -13.88 20.60 6.69
CA GLY A 215 -12.84 19.67 6.31
C GLY A 215 -12.04 19.16 7.51
N LYS A 216 -10.95 18.47 7.19
CA LYS A 216 -10.08 17.82 8.17
C LYS A 216 -9.32 18.85 9.01
N ARG A 217 -9.04 18.49 10.26
CA ARG A 217 -8.28 19.34 11.20
C ARG A 217 -6.79 19.05 11.06
N VAL A 218 -6.00 20.11 11.14
CA VAL A 218 -4.54 20.09 11.04
C VAL A 218 -3.96 20.92 12.17
N GLY A 219 -2.92 20.42 12.81
CA GLY A 219 -2.11 21.19 13.75
C GLY A 219 -0.78 21.55 13.10
N ILE A 220 -0.41 22.83 13.13
CA ILE A 220 0.97 23.25 12.90
C ILE A 220 1.63 23.33 14.27
N TYR A 221 2.60 22.46 14.52
CA TYR A 221 3.36 22.40 15.76
C TYR A 221 4.68 23.14 15.56
N MET A 222 4.97 24.08 16.44
CA MET A 222 6.18 24.91 16.41
C MET A 222 6.97 24.68 17.68
N THR A 223 8.22 24.23 17.55
CA THR A 223 9.19 24.15 18.64
C THR A 223 10.32 25.14 18.39
N GLY A 224 10.96 25.66 19.45
CA GLY A 224 12.12 26.55 19.31
C GLY A 224 11.89 27.89 18.60
N VAL A 225 10.64 28.35 18.50
CA VAL A 225 10.29 29.68 17.97
C VAL A 225 10.27 30.67 19.14
N ASP A 226 10.95 31.81 18.99
CA ASP A 226 10.87 32.89 19.97
C ASP A 226 9.71 33.82 19.61
N TYR A 227 8.62 33.75 20.38
CA TYR A 227 7.41 34.53 20.11
C TYR A 227 7.59 36.03 20.32
N TYR A 228 8.65 36.45 20.99
CA TYR A 228 9.01 37.86 21.14
C TYR A 228 9.76 38.38 19.90
N GLU A 229 10.82 37.69 19.47
CA GLU A 229 11.65 38.10 18.32
C GLU A 229 10.96 37.84 16.97
N ASP A 230 10.35 36.66 16.80
CA ASP A 230 9.71 36.23 15.55
C ASP A 230 8.29 36.78 15.37
N ARG A 231 7.89 37.77 16.18
CA ARG A 231 6.54 38.35 16.17
C ARG A 231 6.07 38.73 14.76
N LYS A 232 6.91 39.43 13.99
CA LYS A 232 6.60 39.84 12.60
C LYS A 232 6.42 38.64 11.67
N SER A 233 7.32 37.66 11.76
CA SER A 233 7.27 36.42 10.97
C SER A 233 6.02 35.59 11.29
N LEU A 234 5.61 35.55 12.56
CA LEU A 234 4.37 34.90 13.00
C LEU A 234 3.11 35.58 12.43
N PHE A 235 3.08 36.91 12.38
CA PHE A 235 2.00 37.63 11.72
C PHE A 235 1.94 37.36 10.22
N GLU A 236 3.09 37.40 9.55
CA GLU A 236 3.19 37.09 8.13
C GLU A 236 2.69 35.67 7.84
N LEU A 237 3.05 34.69 8.68
CA LEU A 237 2.57 33.31 8.57
C LEU A 237 1.06 33.23 8.64
N VAL A 238 0.44 33.88 9.63
CA VAL A 238 -1.00 33.87 9.79
C VAL A 238 -1.69 34.54 8.60
N GLU A 239 -1.14 35.64 8.09
CA GLU A 239 -1.69 36.31 6.90
C GLU A 239 -1.59 35.43 5.65
N VAL A 240 -0.44 34.77 5.40
CA VAL A 240 -0.31 33.82 4.28
C VAL A 240 -1.30 32.66 4.42
N LEU A 241 -1.48 32.13 5.65
CA LEU A 241 -2.45 31.07 5.92
C LEU A 241 -3.90 31.52 5.71
N LYS A 242 -4.26 32.77 6.05
CA LYS A 242 -5.61 33.35 5.78
C LYS A 242 -5.90 33.51 4.29
N HIS A 243 -4.87 33.76 3.47
CA HIS A 243 -5.02 33.88 2.02
C HIS A 243 -5.07 32.50 1.33
N ASN A 244 -4.80 31.41 2.04
CA ASN A 244 -4.81 30.08 1.48
C ASN A 244 -6.24 29.58 1.23
N LYS A 245 -6.57 29.31 -0.04
CA LYS A 245 -7.90 28.85 -0.49
C LYS A 245 -8.39 27.55 0.18
N PHE A 246 -7.49 26.75 0.75
CA PHE A 246 -7.82 25.47 1.36
C PHE A 246 -8.04 25.55 2.87
N ILE A 247 -7.85 26.71 3.49
CA ILE A 247 -8.01 26.93 4.92
C ILE A 247 -9.34 27.64 5.19
N ASN A 248 -10.05 27.22 6.23
CA ASN A 248 -11.22 27.93 6.70
C ASN A 248 -10.81 29.07 7.63
N ASN A 249 -10.91 30.31 7.14
CA ASN A 249 -10.50 31.52 7.86
C ASN A 249 -11.19 31.71 9.20
N ASN A 250 -12.41 31.20 9.38
CA ASN A 250 -13.15 31.32 10.64
C ASN A 250 -12.58 30.43 11.77
N THR A 251 -11.69 29.50 11.42
CA THR A 251 -11.10 28.54 12.38
C THR A 251 -9.64 28.84 12.70
N LEU A 252 -9.01 29.72 11.93
CA LEU A 252 -7.63 30.14 12.14
C LEU A 252 -7.60 31.24 13.20
N ASP A 253 -7.45 30.81 14.46
CA ASP A 253 -7.38 31.70 15.61
C ASP A 253 -6.19 31.34 16.51
N PRO A 254 -4.96 31.76 16.14
CA PRO A 254 -3.76 31.47 16.90
C PRO A 254 -3.69 32.30 18.19
N TRP A 255 -3.20 31.69 19.27
CA TRP A 255 -3.13 32.32 20.59
C TRP A 255 -2.35 33.63 20.62
N PHE A 256 -1.27 33.76 19.84
CA PHE A 256 -0.43 34.95 19.81
C PHE A 256 -1.13 36.15 19.16
N ILE A 257 -2.05 35.92 18.20
CA ILE A 257 -2.87 36.99 17.61
C ILE A 257 -3.88 37.51 18.63
N ALA A 258 -4.52 36.60 19.37
CA ALA A 258 -5.43 36.96 20.45
C ALA A 258 -4.72 37.71 21.57
N TYR A 259 -3.51 37.25 21.92
CA TYR A 259 -2.66 37.91 22.91
C TYR A 259 -2.28 39.34 22.49
N GLU A 260 -1.86 39.55 21.25
CA GLU A 260 -1.56 40.88 20.72
C GLU A 260 -2.77 41.82 20.72
N LYS A 261 -3.93 41.30 20.33
CA LYS A 261 -5.18 42.07 20.38
C LYS A 261 -5.51 42.49 21.82
N TRP A 262 -5.27 41.61 22.78
CA TRP A 262 -5.46 41.91 24.21
C TRP A 262 -4.43 42.91 24.74
N LEU A 263 -3.15 42.82 24.34
CA LEU A 263 -2.11 43.79 24.70
C LEU A 263 -2.48 45.20 24.21
N ASN A 264 -2.94 45.31 22.96
CA ASN A 264 -3.38 46.58 22.38
C ASN A 264 -4.63 47.14 23.09
N ALA A 265 -5.58 46.27 23.47
CA ALA A 265 -6.79 46.68 24.18
C ALA A 265 -6.50 47.14 25.63
N THR A 266 -5.45 46.62 26.26
CA THR A 266 -5.06 46.95 27.63
C THR A 266 -4.00 48.05 27.72
N ASN A 267 -3.59 48.64 26.59
CA ASN A 267 -2.48 49.62 26.49
C ASN A 267 -1.14 49.11 27.06
N LYS A 268 -0.91 47.79 27.08
CA LYS A 268 0.35 47.14 27.49
C LYS A 268 1.25 46.80 26.29
N GLY A 269 1.10 47.53 25.18
CA GLY A 269 1.73 47.20 23.90
C GLY A 269 3.24 47.52 23.81
N ASP A 270 3.72 48.48 24.60
CA ASP A 270 5.15 48.84 24.68
C ASP A 270 5.83 47.85 25.63
N ILE A 271 6.49 46.85 25.07
CA ILE A 271 7.22 45.81 25.81
C ILE A 271 8.67 45.88 25.35
N ASP A 272 9.57 46.27 26.25
CA ASP A 272 10.99 46.48 25.94
C ASP A 272 11.85 45.21 26.15
N SER A 273 11.33 44.22 26.88
CA SER A 273 12.05 43.01 27.28
C SER A 273 11.29 41.72 26.97
N SER A 274 12.02 40.69 26.55
CA SER A 274 11.51 39.32 26.37
C SER A 274 10.92 38.76 27.69
N GLU A 275 11.55 39.03 28.84
CA GLU A 275 11.03 38.57 30.14
C GLU A 275 9.69 39.23 30.49
N GLU A 276 9.55 40.52 30.18
CA GLU A 276 8.31 41.26 30.39
C GLU A 276 7.18 40.72 29.50
N TYR A 277 7.50 40.38 28.24
CA TYR A 277 6.55 39.76 27.31
C TYR A 277 5.97 38.46 27.86
N TYR A 278 6.80 37.55 28.37
CA TYR A 278 6.36 36.26 28.88
C TYR A 278 5.67 36.34 30.26
N ASN A 279 6.05 37.32 31.08
CA ASN A 279 5.34 37.61 32.33
C ASN A 279 3.90 38.09 32.06
N ILE A 280 3.74 39.03 31.12
CA ILE A 280 2.42 39.54 30.72
C ILE A 280 1.59 38.43 30.01
N LEU A 281 2.25 37.56 29.25
CA LEU A 281 1.59 36.41 28.62
C LEU A 281 0.96 35.49 29.67
N THR A 282 1.63 35.30 30.80
CA THR A 282 1.13 34.48 31.91
C THR A 282 -0.12 35.10 32.54
N GLU A 283 -0.15 36.42 32.71
CA GLU A 283 -1.35 37.15 33.12
C GLU A 283 -2.49 36.93 32.12
N PHE A 284 -2.23 37.05 30.81
CA PHE A 284 -3.24 36.77 29.79
C PHE A 284 -3.78 35.33 29.90
N LEU A 285 -2.90 34.34 29.91
CA LEU A 285 -3.28 32.93 29.89
C LEU A 285 -4.02 32.48 31.16
N LEU A 286 -3.61 32.95 32.33
CA LEU A 286 -4.17 32.49 33.61
C LEU A 286 -5.33 33.37 34.10
N LEU A 287 -5.25 34.69 33.90
CA LEU A 287 -6.19 35.65 34.50
C LEU A 287 -7.31 36.08 33.55
N THR A 288 -7.24 35.75 32.26
CA THR A 288 -8.31 36.08 31.30
C THR A 288 -9.04 34.85 30.79
N LYS A 289 -10.36 34.98 30.57
CA LYS A 289 -11.18 33.90 30.01
C LYS A 289 -10.78 33.54 28.58
N GLU A 290 -10.34 34.52 27.80
CA GLU A 290 -9.88 34.33 26.42
C GLU A 290 -8.56 33.57 26.41
N GLY A 291 -7.58 33.98 27.22
CA GLY A 291 -6.29 33.31 27.33
C GLY A 291 -6.38 31.86 27.80
N GLN A 292 -7.31 31.56 28.73
CA GLN A 292 -7.52 30.19 29.21
C GLN A 292 -7.94 29.21 28.10
N ALA A 293 -8.58 29.68 27.03
CA ALA A 293 -8.98 28.84 25.89
C ALA A 293 -7.79 28.30 25.10
N TYR A 294 -6.65 29.00 25.14
CA TYR A 294 -5.43 28.70 24.40
C TYR A 294 -4.40 27.90 25.20
N ILE A 295 -4.62 27.67 26.50
CA ILE A 295 -3.68 26.89 27.35
C ILE A 295 -3.42 25.50 26.75
N LYS A 296 -4.43 24.88 26.13
CA LYS A 296 -4.30 23.57 25.47
C LYS A 296 -3.37 23.58 24.25
N ASP A 297 -3.12 24.75 23.67
CA ASP A 297 -2.36 24.93 22.44
C ASP A 297 -0.90 25.34 22.74
N ILE A 298 -0.52 25.48 24.02
CA ILE A 298 0.83 25.87 24.46
C ILE A 298 1.34 24.88 25.50
N ASN A 299 2.57 24.41 25.32
CA ASN A 299 3.27 23.59 26.30
C ASN A 299 4.47 24.35 26.88
N PHE A 300 4.69 24.21 28.19
CA PHE A 300 5.75 24.89 28.94
C PHE A 300 6.70 23.86 29.54
N ASP A 301 8.01 24.16 29.59
CA ASP A 301 9.03 23.29 30.21
C ASP A 301 8.84 23.14 31.73
N LYS A 302 8.49 24.25 32.40
CA LYS A 302 8.19 24.33 33.82
C LYS A 302 6.91 25.14 34.02
N LEU A 303 6.18 24.85 35.11
CA LEU A 303 5.05 25.70 35.52
C LEU A 303 5.52 27.17 35.63
N PRO A 304 4.68 28.14 35.23
CA PRO A 304 5.04 29.54 35.10
C PRO A 304 5.46 30.13 36.46
N ALA A 305 6.76 30.07 36.74
CA ALA A 305 7.39 30.55 37.97
C ALA A 305 8.84 30.99 37.69
N GLY A 306 9.04 31.82 36.65
CA GLY A 306 10.26 32.61 36.45
C GLY A 306 11.22 32.17 35.32
N GLU A 307 11.11 30.95 34.79
CA GLU A 307 11.83 30.54 33.57
C GLU A 307 10.78 30.17 32.50
N TYR A 308 10.45 31.14 31.66
CA TYR A 308 9.42 30.99 30.64
C TYR A 308 10.05 30.57 29.33
N ASN A 309 10.06 29.26 29.08
CA ASN A 309 10.37 28.73 27.76
C ASN A 309 9.16 27.95 27.25
N ILE A 310 8.57 28.42 26.14
CA ILE A 310 7.53 27.69 25.44
C ILE A 310 8.23 26.55 24.68
N THR A 311 7.99 25.32 25.11
CA THR A 311 8.61 24.15 24.46
C THR A 311 8.01 23.90 23.10
N THR A 312 6.69 24.01 23.02
CA THR A 312 5.91 23.71 21.83
C THR A 312 4.64 24.52 21.86
N SER A 313 4.26 25.09 20.72
CA SER A 313 2.90 25.58 20.53
C SER A 313 2.25 24.95 19.30
N GLN A 314 0.93 25.00 19.27
CA GLN A 314 0.12 24.52 18.18
C GLN A 314 -0.72 25.66 17.60
N ILE A 315 -0.75 25.74 16.27
CA ILE A 315 -1.75 26.52 15.53
C ILE A 315 -2.79 25.53 15.00
N PRO A 316 -4.01 25.49 15.57
CA PRO A 316 -5.08 24.66 15.05
C PRO A 316 -5.66 25.28 13.77
N ILE A 317 -5.78 24.47 12.72
CA ILE A 317 -6.32 24.86 11.43
C ILE A 317 -7.38 23.84 11.02
N GLN A 318 -8.41 24.30 10.34
CA GLN A 318 -9.37 23.43 9.69
C GLN A 318 -9.39 23.69 8.19
N HIS A 319 -9.27 22.63 7.40
CA HIS A 319 -9.45 22.72 5.95
C HIS A 319 -10.91 22.98 5.59
N VAL A 320 -11.11 23.56 4.41
CA VAL A 320 -12.40 23.46 3.71
C VAL A 320 -12.68 22.01 3.31
N MET A 321 -13.91 21.69 2.90
CA MET A 321 -14.19 20.35 2.38
C MET A 321 -13.39 20.14 1.07
N ILE A 322 -12.53 19.13 1.05
CA ILE A 322 -11.71 18.76 -0.12
C ILE A 322 -12.06 17.33 -0.53
N ASN A 323 -12.64 17.18 -1.71
CA ASN A 323 -13.13 15.89 -2.20
C ASN A 323 -12.13 15.16 -3.09
N THR A 324 -11.27 15.90 -3.80
CA THR A 324 -10.32 15.28 -4.73
C THR A 324 -8.97 15.06 -4.07
N THR A 325 -8.33 13.93 -4.36
CA THR A 325 -7.01 13.62 -3.81
C THR A 325 -5.91 14.54 -4.32
N SER A 326 -6.04 15.07 -5.54
CA SER A 326 -5.12 16.08 -6.09
C SER A 326 -5.17 17.38 -5.28
N GLU A 327 -6.37 17.88 -4.96
CA GLU A 327 -6.52 19.07 -4.11
C GLU A 327 -6.05 18.83 -2.67
N GLN A 328 -6.24 17.62 -2.13
CA GLN A 328 -5.73 17.25 -0.79
C GLN A 328 -4.20 17.34 -0.76
N ILE A 329 -3.53 16.80 -1.77
CA ILE A 329 -2.06 16.88 -1.90
C ILE A 329 -1.62 18.33 -2.06
N GLN A 330 -2.29 19.11 -2.91
CA GLN A 330 -1.99 20.54 -3.10
C GLN A 330 -2.17 21.34 -1.80
N ALA A 331 -3.25 21.09 -1.05
CA ALA A 331 -3.52 21.78 0.22
C ALA A 331 -2.40 21.53 1.24
N MET A 332 -1.96 20.28 1.37
CA MET A 332 -0.83 19.93 2.24
C MET A 332 0.48 20.58 1.78
N GLN A 333 0.76 20.60 0.47
CA GLN A 333 1.99 21.18 -0.07
C GLN A 333 2.02 22.70 0.11
N LEU A 334 0.93 23.40 -0.19
CA LEU A 334 0.86 24.86 -0.06
C LEU A 334 1.11 25.31 1.38
N ILE A 335 0.59 24.60 2.39
CA ILE A 335 0.89 24.92 3.80
C ILE A 335 2.38 24.73 4.08
N ARG A 336 2.99 23.65 3.57
CA ARG A 336 4.42 23.39 3.76
C ARG A 336 5.30 24.43 3.09
N GLU A 337 4.96 24.82 1.86
CA GLU A 337 5.63 25.88 1.10
C GLU A 337 5.47 27.24 1.79
N SER A 338 4.28 27.53 2.34
CA SER A 338 4.02 28.78 3.08
C SER A 338 4.91 28.91 4.33
N ILE A 339 5.10 27.82 5.07
CA ILE A 339 5.98 27.81 6.25
C ILE A 339 7.45 27.96 5.83
N GLN A 340 7.86 27.31 4.75
CA GLN A 340 9.23 27.39 4.22
C GLN A 340 9.56 28.75 3.61
N ALA A 341 8.57 29.56 3.25
CA ALA A 341 8.77 30.89 2.71
C ALA A 341 9.14 31.95 3.76
N ILE A 342 8.90 31.67 5.06
CA ILE A 342 8.95 32.67 6.13
C ILE A 342 10.14 32.42 7.03
N ASN A 343 11.06 33.37 7.12
CA ASN A 343 12.27 33.26 7.92
C ASN A 343 11.99 33.43 9.43
N PHE A 344 12.24 32.36 10.18
CA PHE A 344 12.25 32.35 11.66
C PHE A 344 13.70 32.42 12.16
N SER A 345 13.93 33.01 13.33
CA SER A 345 15.26 33.18 13.96
C SER A 345 16.04 31.86 14.09
N HIS A 346 15.34 30.76 14.41
CA HIS A 346 15.94 29.42 14.56
C HIS A 346 15.74 28.50 13.34
N GLY A 347 15.25 29.02 12.21
CA GLY A 347 14.97 28.24 10.99
C GLY A 347 13.66 27.42 11.06
N HIS A 348 13.39 26.62 10.03
CA HIS A 348 12.13 25.87 9.88
C HIS A 348 12.18 24.42 10.39
N ASP A 349 13.36 23.91 10.75
CA ASP A 349 13.55 22.48 11.10
C ASP A 349 12.74 22.06 12.34
N TYR A 350 12.30 23.04 13.12
CA TYR A 350 11.51 22.88 14.34
C TYR A 350 10.00 23.07 14.13
N ILE A 351 9.54 23.29 12.89
CA ILE A 351 8.12 23.43 12.57
C ILE A 351 7.62 22.16 11.88
N ALA A 352 6.69 21.47 12.54
CA ALA A 352 6.09 20.24 12.04
C ALA A 352 4.60 20.44 11.77
N ILE A 353 4.14 20.11 10.57
CA ILE A 353 2.71 20.06 10.25
C ILE A 353 2.23 18.63 10.44
N PHE A 354 1.18 18.46 11.25
CA PHE A 354 0.63 17.13 11.52
C PHE A 354 -0.90 17.12 11.46
N SER A 355 -1.41 16.07 10.81
CA SER A 355 -2.80 15.66 10.85
C SER A 355 -2.84 14.15 10.66
N PRO A 356 -3.73 13.41 11.36
CA PRO A 356 -3.93 11.99 11.08
C PRO A 356 -4.27 11.73 9.60
N ASP A 357 -5.00 12.64 8.95
CA ASP A 357 -5.38 12.52 7.54
C ASP A 357 -4.20 12.79 6.59
N TYR A 358 -3.16 13.53 7.01
CA TYR A 358 -1.99 13.78 6.16
C TYR A 358 -1.18 12.50 5.90
N VAL A 359 -1.33 11.47 6.74
CA VAL A 359 -0.74 10.16 6.50
C VAL A 359 -1.29 9.55 5.20
N SER A 360 -2.61 9.61 4.98
CA SER A 360 -3.23 9.10 3.75
C SER A 360 -2.90 9.98 2.55
N TRP A 361 -2.89 11.30 2.72
CA TRP A 361 -2.55 12.24 1.63
C TRP A 361 -1.10 12.11 1.18
N THR A 362 -0.17 11.90 2.12
CA THR A 362 1.25 11.63 1.83
C THR A 362 1.41 10.29 1.12
N ALA A 363 0.68 9.25 1.56
CA ALA A 363 0.69 7.95 0.89
C ALA A 363 0.21 8.06 -0.58
N ASN A 364 -0.83 8.87 -0.85
CA ASN A 364 -1.30 9.15 -2.20
C ASN A 364 -0.23 9.86 -3.05
N LYS A 365 0.44 10.87 -2.50
CA LYS A 365 1.54 11.57 -3.20
C LYS A 365 2.68 10.61 -3.60
N VAL A 366 3.08 9.72 -2.70
CA VAL A 366 4.18 8.77 -2.96
C VAL A 366 3.81 7.75 -4.02
N LYS A 367 2.56 7.23 -4.01
CA LYS A 367 2.08 6.32 -5.05
C LYS A 367 2.10 6.96 -6.44
N ILE A 368 1.74 8.25 -6.52
CA ILE A 368 1.75 9.00 -7.79
C ILE A 368 3.19 9.10 -8.31
N LEU A 369 4.13 9.49 -7.45
CA LEU A 369 5.56 9.58 -7.79
C LEU A 369 6.16 8.24 -8.25
N ILE A 370 5.82 7.14 -7.56
CA ILE A 370 6.30 5.79 -7.94
C ILE A 370 5.73 5.37 -9.29
N PHE A 371 4.44 5.61 -9.54
CA PHE A 371 3.80 5.29 -10.81
C PHE A 371 4.41 6.08 -11.98
N PHE A 372 4.61 7.39 -11.81
CA PHE A 372 5.29 8.21 -12.83
C PHE A 372 6.74 7.79 -13.06
N SER A 373 7.49 7.45 -12.00
CA SER A 373 8.86 6.96 -12.11
C SER A 373 8.94 5.62 -12.87
N LEU A 374 8.02 4.69 -12.60
CA LEU A 374 7.94 3.40 -13.30
C LEU A 374 7.52 3.54 -14.77
N PHE A 375 6.70 4.52 -15.11
CA PHE A 375 6.21 4.72 -16.48
C PHE A 375 7.20 5.47 -17.38
N PHE A 376 8.09 6.31 -16.80
CA PHE A 376 9.10 7.07 -17.55
C PHE A 376 10.49 6.39 -17.62
N PHE A 377 10.69 5.26 -16.93
CA PHE A 377 11.92 4.45 -17.01
C PHE A 377 11.82 3.21 -17.92
N ASN A 378 10.72 3.03 -18.64
CA ASN A 378 10.63 2.19 -19.83
C ASN A 378 10.50 3.08 -21.07
#